data_AF-A0A850MTM8-F1
#
_entry.id   AF-A0A850MTM8-F1
#
_cell.length_a   1.000
_cell.length_b   1.000
_cell.length_c   1.000
_cell.angle_alpha   90.00
_cell.angle_beta   90.00
_cell.angle_gamma   90.00
#
_symmetry.space_group_name_H-M   'P 1'
#
loop_
_entity.id
_entity.type
_entity.pdbx_description
1 polymer ?
#
loop_
_entity_poly.entity_id
_entity_poly.type
_entity_poly.pdbx_seq_one_letter_code
_entity_poly.pdbx_strand_id
1 'polypeptide(L)'
;MRIKLGQIDARVQEKDKIIEKLDEQLKQRETREIKLLAEMEKMQASMESVEADIKNAVAEREADLRSEMIRIQTDFNQKKVEYAKLETELTNKESQIRSLKDELEKAGSADSIRQQKLREVENLRAHIIKLQKMLEMEPMFKIYFILQEVKTIGIPELAKAIGQSIGQTRRLAFRLAKEGLVLIDGETVKFPV
;
A
#
# COMPACT_ATOMS: atom_id res chain seq x y z
N MET A 1 -121.52 -4.27 54.84
CA MET A 1 -120.14 -4.02 55.31
C MET A 1 -119.17 -5.18 55.06
N ARG A 2 -119.53 -6.44 55.28
CA ARG A 2 -118.61 -7.61 55.13
C ARG A 2 -117.94 -7.75 53.75
N ILE A 3 -118.65 -7.50 52.65
CA ILE A 3 -118.09 -7.63 51.28
C ILE A 3 -116.97 -6.61 51.01
N LYS A 4 -117.06 -5.38 51.57
CA LYS A 4 -116.04 -4.35 51.41
C LYS A 4 -114.76 -4.64 52.22
N LEU A 5 -114.86 -5.34 53.36
CA LEU A 5 -113.68 -5.79 54.13
C LEU A 5 -112.89 -6.88 53.39
N GLY A 6 -113.57 -7.90 52.84
CA GLY A 6 -112.87 -8.99 52.13
C GLY A 6 -112.10 -8.53 50.88
N GLN A 7 -112.58 -7.49 50.19
CA GLN A 7 -111.85 -6.86 49.07
C GLN A 7 -110.61 -6.08 49.53
N ILE A 8 -110.64 -5.49 50.73
CA ILE A 8 -109.49 -4.80 51.32
C ILE A 8 -108.43 -5.82 51.72
N ASP A 9 -108.82 -6.90 52.39
CA ASP A 9 -107.90 -7.97 52.83
C ASP A 9 -107.20 -8.64 51.64
N ALA A 10 -107.91 -8.90 50.54
CA ALA A 10 -107.31 -9.44 49.31
C ALA A 10 -106.28 -8.48 48.69
N ARG A 11 -106.56 -7.16 48.68
CA ARG A 11 -105.62 -6.14 48.18
C ARG A 11 -104.40 -5.98 49.09
N VAL A 12 -104.56 -6.16 50.40
CA VAL A 12 -103.45 -6.15 51.36
C VAL A 12 -102.54 -7.35 51.11
N GLN A 13 -103.09 -8.56 51.01
CA GLN A 13 -102.31 -9.77 50.70
C GLN A 13 -101.58 -9.69 49.35
N GLU A 14 -102.20 -9.07 48.34
CA GLU A 14 -101.55 -8.85 47.05
C GLU A 14 -100.39 -7.86 47.16
N LYS A 15 -100.55 -6.78 47.92
CA LYS A 15 -99.48 -5.83 48.21
C LYS A 15 -98.34 -6.46 49.00
N ASP A 16 -98.63 -7.30 49.99
CA ASP A 16 -97.61 -8.00 50.77
C ASP A 16 -96.75 -8.90 49.88
N LYS A 17 -97.37 -9.65 48.95
CA LYS A 17 -96.65 -10.45 47.95
C LYS A 17 -95.80 -9.60 47.00
N ILE A 18 -96.24 -8.39 46.66
CA ILE A 18 -95.46 -7.46 45.84
C ILE A 18 -94.27 -6.94 46.63
N ILE A 19 -94.45 -6.57 47.91
CA ILE A 19 -93.38 -6.11 48.79
C ILE A 19 -92.32 -7.20 48.96
N GLU A 20 -92.71 -8.44 49.26
CA GLU A 20 -91.77 -9.56 49.38
C GLU A 20 -90.94 -9.77 48.10
N LYS A 21 -91.58 -9.68 46.92
CA LYS A 21 -90.87 -9.77 45.64
C LYS A 21 -89.90 -8.62 45.41
N LEU A 22 -90.28 -7.40 45.78
CA LEU A 22 -89.41 -6.23 45.67
C LEU A 22 -88.21 -6.33 46.60
N ASP A 23 -88.41 -6.80 47.85
CA ASP A 23 -87.33 -7.01 48.81
C ASP A 23 -86.32 -8.07 48.33
N GLU A 24 -86.82 -9.16 47.74
CA GLU A 24 -85.96 -10.18 47.14
C GLU A 24 -85.16 -9.62 45.95
N GLN A 25 -85.80 -8.84 45.09
CA GLN A 25 -85.12 -8.17 43.97
C GLN A 25 -84.07 -7.16 44.45
N LEU A 26 -84.35 -6.42 45.54
CA LEU A 26 -83.40 -5.49 46.15
C LEU A 26 -82.17 -6.24 46.67
N LYS A 27 -82.35 -7.30 47.45
CA LYS A 27 -81.23 -8.14 47.95
C LYS A 27 -80.38 -8.71 46.82
N GLN A 28 -81.01 -9.17 45.75
CA GLN A 28 -80.30 -9.68 44.57
C GLN A 28 -79.49 -8.58 43.87
N ARG A 29 -80.05 -7.37 43.76
CA ARG A 29 -79.35 -6.21 43.19
C ARG A 29 -78.17 -5.79 44.05
N GLU A 30 -78.33 -5.68 45.36
CA GLU A 30 -77.26 -5.35 46.30
C GLU A 30 -76.10 -6.36 46.21
N THR A 31 -76.43 -7.66 46.18
CA THR A 31 -75.42 -8.72 46.02
C THR A 31 -74.67 -8.60 44.69
N ARG A 32 -75.38 -8.26 43.61
CA ARG A 32 -74.78 -8.06 42.28
C ARG A 32 -73.89 -6.81 42.25
N GLU A 33 -74.33 -5.73 42.88
CA GLU A 33 -73.57 -4.48 42.98
C GLU A 33 -72.25 -4.69 43.73
N ILE A 34 -72.28 -5.39 44.88
CA ILE A 34 -71.07 -5.74 45.63
C ILE A 34 -70.09 -6.55 44.77
N LYS A 35 -70.59 -7.53 44.00
CA LYS A 35 -69.74 -8.33 43.09
C LYS A 35 -69.12 -7.48 41.99
N LEU A 36 -69.90 -6.59 41.37
CA LEU A 36 -69.40 -5.69 40.33
C LEU A 36 -68.34 -4.73 40.87
N LEU A 37 -68.53 -4.20 42.08
CA LEU A 37 -67.53 -3.35 42.74
C LEU A 37 -66.22 -4.11 42.98
N ALA A 38 -66.29 -5.35 43.48
CA ALA A 38 -65.10 -6.18 43.68
C ALA A 38 -64.38 -6.53 42.35
N GLU A 39 -65.15 -6.78 41.27
CA GLU A 39 -64.58 -6.98 39.93
C GLU A 39 -63.92 -5.71 39.39
N MET A 40 -64.53 -4.53 39.60
CA MET A 40 -63.96 -3.24 39.22
C MET A 40 -62.64 -2.96 39.96
N GLU A 41 -62.58 -3.17 41.28
CA GLU A 41 -61.35 -3.02 42.06
C GLU A 41 -60.23 -3.94 41.56
N LYS A 42 -60.57 -5.20 41.25
CA LYS A 42 -59.61 -6.16 40.69
C LYS A 42 -59.12 -5.73 39.31
N MET A 43 -60.01 -5.25 38.44
CA MET A 43 -59.64 -4.75 37.12
C MET A 43 -58.75 -3.52 37.23
N GLN A 44 -59.03 -2.61 38.15
CA GLN A 44 -58.21 -1.41 38.38
C GLN A 44 -56.80 -1.79 38.85
N ALA A 45 -56.67 -2.68 39.82
CA ALA A 45 -55.36 -3.18 40.26
C ALA A 45 -54.59 -3.88 39.12
N SER A 46 -55.28 -4.65 38.28
CA SER A 46 -54.66 -5.28 37.11
C SER A 46 -54.20 -4.24 36.08
N MET A 47 -54.96 -3.16 35.86
CA MET A 47 -54.58 -2.08 34.96
C MET A 47 -53.34 -1.35 35.47
N GLU A 48 -53.29 -1.03 36.76
CA GLU A 48 -52.13 -0.38 37.39
C GLU A 48 -50.86 -1.23 37.27
N SER A 49 -50.98 -2.56 37.46
CA SER A 49 -49.87 -3.49 37.26
C SER A 49 -49.37 -3.49 35.81
N VAL A 50 -50.28 -3.59 34.85
CA VAL A 50 -49.91 -3.59 33.41
C VAL A 50 -49.28 -2.26 33.00
N GLU A 51 -49.76 -1.14 33.52
CA GLU A 51 -49.17 0.17 33.24
C GLU A 51 -47.74 0.27 33.79
N ALA A 52 -47.49 -0.29 34.99
CA ALA A 52 -46.15 -0.35 35.55
C ALA A 52 -45.22 -1.25 34.72
N ASP A 53 -45.69 -2.42 34.29
CA ASP A 53 -44.93 -3.34 33.45
C ASP A 53 -44.57 -2.70 32.10
N ILE A 54 -45.51 -2.00 31.47
CA ILE A 54 -45.27 -1.25 30.23
C ILE A 54 -44.22 -0.17 30.45
N LYS A 55 -44.33 0.63 31.52
CA LYS A 55 -43.34 1.68 31.83
C LYS A 55 -41.95 1.12 32.01
N ASN A 56 -41.82 0.00 32.72
CA ASN A 56 -40.54 -0.66 32.95
C ASN A 56 -39.96 -1.22 31.64
N ALA A 57 -40.77 -1.94 30.86
CA ALA A 57 -40.34 -2.51 29.59
C ALA A 57 -39.90 -1.43 28.58
N VAL A 58 -40.61 -0.30 28.53
CA VAL A 58 -40.22 0.84 27.70
C VAL A 58 -38.90 1.44 28.18
N ALA A 59 -38.76 1.68 29.48
CA ALA A 59 -37.54 2.26 30.05
C ALA A 59 -36.31 1.36 29.81
N GLU A 60 -36.44 0.05 30.01
CA GLU A 60 -35.39 -0.94 29.76
C GLU A 60 -35.01 -0.95 28.27
N ARG A 61 -36.00 -1.03 27.38
CA ARG A 61 -35.77 -1.03 25.94
C ARG A 61 -35.12 0.26 25.44
N GLU A 62 -35.52 1.42 25.98
CA GLU A 62 -34.90 2.69 25.66
C GLU A 62 -33.44 2.77 26.12
N ALA A 63 -33.14 2.28 27.33
CA ALA A 63 -31.78 2.25 27.85
C ALA A 63 -30.85 1.36 27.01
N ASP A 64 -31.34 0.18 26.60
CA ASP A 64 -30.62 -0.74 25.72
C ASP A 64 -30.33 -0.10 24.36
N LEU A 65 -31.35 0.46 23.72
CA LEU A 65 -31.22 1.10 22.40
C LEU A 65 -30.25 2.29 22.45
N ARG A 66 -30.30 3.09 23.51
CA ARG A 66 -29.34 4.20 23.69
C ARG A 66 -27.91 3.68 23.83
N SER A 67 -27.71 2.61 24.60
CA SER A 67 -26.40 2.01 24.80
C SER A 67 -25.84 1.44 23.50
N GLU A 68 -26.67 0.74 22.73
CA GLU A 68 -26.30 0.20 21.41
C GLU A 68 -25.96 1.33 20.42
N MET A 69 -26.76 2.41 20.40
CA MET A 69 -26.50 3.58 19.55
C MET A 69 -25.15 4.23 19.86
N ILE A 70 -24.82 4.41 21.14
CA ILE A 70 -23.53 4.98 21.56
C ILE A 70 -22.37 4.09 21.13
N ARG A 71 -22.53 2.76 21.26
CA ARG A 71 -21.51 1.79 20.84
C ARG A 71 -21.27 1.85 19.34
N ILE A 72 -22.35 1.80 18.54
CA ILE A 72 -22.27 1.89 17.08
C ILE A 72 -21.63 3.21 16.65
N GLN A 73 -21.99 4.33 17.29
CA GLN A 73 -21.40 5.64 16.98
C GLN A 73 -19.90 5.67 17.30
N THR A 74 -19.48 5.06 18.40
CA THR A 74 -18.07 4.94 18.78
C THR A 74 -17.29 4.10 17.76
N ASP A 75 -17.81 2.92 17.40
CA ASP A 75 -17.19 2.03 16.43
C ASP A 75 -17.10 2.68 15.04
N PHE A 76 -18.15 3.40 14.62
CA PHE A 76 -18.17 4.16 13.37
C PHE A 76 -17.08 5.24 13.34
N ASN A 77 -16.95 6.01 14.43
CA ASN A 77 -15.92 7.05 14.52
C ASN A 77 -14.50 6.45 14.49
N GLN A 78 -14.28 5.31 15.17
CA GLN A 78 -13.00 4.61 15.11
C GLN A 78 -12.68 4.14 13.69
N LYS A 79 -13.65 3.54 12.99
CA LYS A 79 -13.48 3.10 11.60
C LYS A 79 -13.20 4.25 10.65
N LYS A 80 -13.84 5.42 10.86
CA LYS A 80 -13.56 6.62 10.08
C LYS A 80 -12.12 7.10 10.24
N VAL A 81 -11.58 7.06 11.46
CA VAL A 81 -10.17 7.41 11.74
C VAL A 81 -9.22 6.40 11.10
N GLU A 82 -9.51 5.10 11.21
CA GLU A 82 -8.72 4.03 10.58
C GLU A 82 -8.68 4.19 9.05
N TYR A 83 -9.83 4.47 8.43
CA TYR A 83 -9.93 4.73 7.00
C TYR A 83 -9.06 5.92 6.56
N ALA A 84 -9.13 7.05 7.27
CA ALA A 84 -8.31 8.22 6.95
C ALA A 84 -6.80 7.96 7.06
N LYS A 85 -6.38 7.11 8.02
CA LYS A 85 -4.97 6.67 8.13
C LYS A 85 -4.56 5.83 6.93
N LEU A 86 -5.38 4.84 6.55
CA LEU A 86 -5.11 3.99 5.39
C LEU A 86 -5.04 4.79 4.09
N GLU A 87 -5.92 5.77 3.90
CA GLU A 87 -5.91 6.66 2.73
C GLU A 87 -4.62 7.50 2.66
N THR A 88 -4.12 7.97 3.81
CA THR A 88 -2.83 8.68 3.90
C THR A 88 -1.66 7.75 3.59
N GLU A 89 -1.66 6.53 4.14
CA GLU A 89 -0.62 5.53 3.86
C GLU A 89 -0.60 5.11 2.39
N LEU A 90 -1.76 4.97 1.76
CA LEU A 90 -1.88 4.66 0.34
C LEU A 90 -1.24 5.77 -0.50
N THR A 91 -1.58 7.02 -0.23
CA THR A 91 -1.01 8.20 -0.92
C THR A 91 0.52 8.26 -0.77
N ASN A 92 1.02 7.96 0.44
CA ASN A 92 2.46 7.88 0.69
C ASN A 92 3.13 6.74 -0.08
N LYS A 93 2.51 5.56 -0.17
CA LYS A 93 3.05 4.45 -0.97
C LYS A 93 3.03 4.75 -2.46
N GLU A 94 1.98 5.39 -2.98
CA GLU A 94 1.91 5.79 -4.38
C GLU A 94 3.01 6.79 -4.76
N SER A 95 3.28 7.78 -3.90
CA SER A 95 4.38 8.72 -4.11
C SER A 95 5.75 8.04 -4.05
N GLN A 96 5.97 7.10 -3.12
CA GLN A 96 7.19 6.28 -3.09
C GLN A 96 7.37 5.46 -4.37
N ILE A 97 6.31 4.82 -4.87
CA ILE A 97 6.34 4.05 -6.12
C ILE A 97 6.72 4.94 -7.30
N ARG A 98 6.19 6.17 -7.37
CA ARG A 98 6.56 7.13 -8.43
C ARG A 98 8.05 7.49 -8.35
N SER A 99 8.55 7.83 -7.17
CA SER A 99 9.98 8.13 -6.97
C SER A 99 10.88 6.98 -7.41
N LEU A 100 10.55 5.75 -6.99
CA LEU A 100 11.33 4.56 -7.36
C LEU A 100 11.30 4.28 -8.86
N LYS A 101 10.18 4.53 -9.54
CA LYS A 101 10.11 4.44 -11.01
C LYS A 101 11.02 5.46 -11.68
N ASP A 102 11.00 6.71 -11.25
CA ASP A 102 11.86 7.76 -11.79
C ASP A 102 13.36 7.44 -11.57
N GLU A 103 13.71 6.91 -10.39
CA GLU A 103 15.07 6.45 -10.09
C GLU A 103 15.50 5.28 -11.00
N LEU A 104 14.61 4.32 -11.23
CA LEU A 104 14.88 3.18 -12.09
C LEU A 104 15.10 3.60 -13.55
N GLU A 105 14.29 4.54 -14.06
CA GLU A 105 14.46 5.09 -15.43
C GLU A 105 15.79 5.83 -15.59
N LYS A 106 16.19 6.62 -14.58
CA LYS A 106 17.49 7.30 -14.57
C LYS A 106 18.65 6.30 -14.54
N ALA A 107 18.55 5.27 -13.71
CA ALA A 107 19.56 4.21 -13.63
C ALA A 107 19.71 3.47 -14.96
N GLY A 108 18.59 3.08 -15.59
CA GLY A 108 18.60 2.41 -16.90
C GLY A 108 19.23 3.27 -18.00
N SER A 109 18.97 4.59 -17.98
CA SER A 109 19.61 5.54 -18.90
C SER A 109 21.12 5.64 -18.67
N ALA A 110 21.55 5.71 -17.41
CA ALA A 110 22.97 5.75 -17.05
C ALA A 110 23.72 4.48 -17.48
N ASP A 111 23.10 3.30 -17.32
CA ASP A 111 23.66 2.03 -17.76
C ASP A 111 23.80 1.97 -19.28
N SER A 112 22.83 2.47 -20.04
CA SER A 112 22.92 2.55 -21.50
C SER A 112 24.12 3.41 -21.95
N ILE A 113 24.28 4.59 -21.34
CA ILE A 113 25.41 5.49 -21.60
C ILE A 113 26.74 4.81 -21.25
N ARG A 114 26.78 4.11 -20.11
CA ARG A 114 27.98 3.36 -19.69
C ARG A 114 28.34 2.26 -20.69
N GLN A 115 27.36 1.52 -21.19
CA GLN A 115 27.56 0.49 -22.21
C GLN A 115 28.08 1.08 -23.53
N GLN A 116 27.57 2.24 -23.96
CA GLN A 116 28.08 2.93 -25.15
C GLN A 116 29.55 3.32 -24.98
N LYS A 117 29.91 3.94 -23.86
CA LYS A 117 31.31 4.31 -23.56
C LYS A 117 32.24 3.10 -23.51
N LEU A 118 31.77 1.97 -22.97
CA LEU A 118 32.53 0.71 -22.98
C LEU A 118 32.84 0.25 -24.41
N ARG A 119 31.85 0.27 -25.31
CA ARG A 119 32.05 -0.08 -26.73
C ARG A 119 33.03 0.86 -27.43
N GLU A 120 32.96 2.16 -27.15
CA GLU A 120 33.92 3.13 -27.68
C GLU A 120 35.35 2.84 -27.24
N VAL A 121 35.54 2.52 -25.95
CA VAL A 121 36.86 2.14 -25.41
C VAL A 121 37.37 0.85 -26.06
N GLU A 122 36.52 -0.16 -26.25
CA GLU A 122 36.88 -1.39 -26.96
C GLU A 122 37.30 -1.12 -28.41
N ASN A 123 36.55 -0.29 -29.12
CA ASN A 123 36.88 0.13 -30.47
C ASN A 123 38.23 0.87 -30.52
N LEU A 124 38.46 1.81 -29.61
CA LEU A 124 39.74 2.54 -29.53
C LEU A 124 40.90 1.60 -29.23
N ARG A 125 40.73 0.64 -28.31
CA ARG A 125 41.74 -0.39 -28.02
C ARG A 125 42.07 -1.21 -29.26
N ALA A 126 41.07 -1.63 -30.04
CA ALA A 126 41.30 -2.36 -31.28
C ALA A 126 42.10 -1.53 -32.30
N HIS A 127 41.79 -0.23 -32.43
CA HIS A 127 42.55 0.68 -33.30
C HIS A 127 44.00 0.87 -32.82
N ILE A 128 44.22 1.02 -31.52
CA ILE A 128 45.58 1.12 -30.95
C ILE A 128 46.38 -0.15 -31.26
N ILE A 129 45.81 -1.34 -31.08
CA ILE A 129 46.48 -2.60 -31.41
C ILE A 129 46.83 -2.66 -32.90
N LYS A 130 45.91 -2.22 -33.78
CA LYS A 130 46.16 -2.18 -35.23
C LYS A 130 47.30 -1.21 -35.56
N LEU A 131 47.30 -0.02 -34.97
CA LEU A 131 48.36 0.98 -35.13
C LEU A 131 49.70 0.44 -34.64
N GLN A 132 49.74 -0.20 -33.48
CA GLN A 132 50.93 -0.85 -32.94
C GLN A 132 51.50 -1.88 -33.94
N LYS A 133 50.66 -2.77 -34.49
CA LYS A 133 51.09 -3.73 -35.52
C LYS A 133 51.60 -3.05 -36.79
N MET A 134 50.97 -1.97 -37.24
CA MET A 134 51.44 -1.22 -38.43
C MET A 134 52.80 -0.56 -38.16
N LEU A 135 52.99 0.00 -36.96
CA LEU A 135 54.28 0.55 -36.53
C LEU A 135 55.35 -0.54 -36.44
N GLU A 136 55.06 -1.70 -35.85
CA GLU A 136 56.00 -2.84 -35.81
C GLU A 136 56.39 -3.35 -37.20
N MET A 137 55.54 -3.18 -38.21
CA MET A 137 55.82 -3.58 -39.59
C MET A 137 56.67 -2.57 -40.37
N GLU A 138 56.70 -1.31 -39.96
CA GLU A 138 57.49 -0.25 -40.58
C GLU A 138 59.00 -0.44 -40.30
N PRO A 139 59.86 -0.49 -41.33
CA PRO A 139 61.29 -0.78 -41.17
C PRO A 139 62.03 0.18 -40.22
N MET A 140 61.62 1.45 -40.13
CA MET A 140 62.22 2.42 -39.19
C MET A 140 61.94 2.05 -37.72
N PHE A 141 60.71 1.67 -37.40
CA PHE A 141 60.37 1.28 -36.03
C PHE A 141 60.97 -0.07 -35.65
N LYS A 142 61.12 -1.00 -36.61
CA LYS A 142 61.89 -2.24 -36.38
C LYS A 142 63.33 -1.93 -35.96
N ILE A 143 64.00 -0.99 -36.64
CA ILE A 143 65.35 -0.54 -36.26
C ILE A 143 65.34 -0.01 -34.83
N TYR A 144 64.39 0.88 -34.51
CA TYR A 144 64.27 1.48 -33.18
C TYR A 144 64.02 0.43 -32.07
N PHE A 145 63.10 -0.51 -32.27
CA PHE A 145 62.80 -1.56 -31.28
C PHE A 145 63.96 -2.55 -31.10
N ILE A 146 64.60 -2.99 -32.19
CA ILE A 146 65.80 -3.83 -32.12
C ILE A 146 66.91 -3.12 -31.33
N LEU A 147 67.11 -1.83 -31.58
CA LEU A 147 68.09 -1.04 -30.84
C LEU A 147 67.69 -0.80 -29.38
N GLN A 148 66.40 -0.67 -29.07
CA GLN A 148 65.93 -0.52 -27.70
C GLN A 148 66.29 -1.75 -26.85
N GLU A 149 66.20 -2.95 -27.43
CA GLU A 149 66.55 -4.21 -26.78
C GLU A 149 68.05 -4.48 -26.76
N VAL A 150 68.72 -4.39 -27.92
CA VAL A 150 70.12 -4.81 -28.10
C VAL A 150 71.11 -3.69 -27.78
N LYS A 151 70.64 -2.44 -27.62
CA LYS A 151 71.38 -1.19 -27.33
C LYS A 151 72.36 -0.73 -28.42
N THR A 152 73.01 -1.64 -29.13
CA THR A 152 73.95 -1.34 -30.22
C THR A 152 74.02 -2.50 -31.20
N ILE A 153 74.07 -2.22 -32.51
CA ILE A 153 74.16 -3.25 -33.56
C ILE A 153 74.84 -2.68 -34.82
N GLY A 154 75.54 -3.52 -35.57
CA GLY A 154 76.14 -3.12 -36.86
C GLY A 154 75.08 -2.96 -37.95
N ILE A 155 75.27 -2.00 -38.88
CA ILE A 155 74.38 -1.78 -40.03
C ILE A 155 74.18 -3.05 -40.88
N PRO A 156 75.18 -3.91 -41.13
CA PRO A 156 74.97 -5.16 -41.88
C PRO A 156 74.07 -6.16 -41.15
N GLU A 157 74.25 -6.32 -39.83
CA GLU A 157 73.43 -7.21 -39.00
C GLU A 157 72.00 -6.69 -38.86
N LEU A 158 71.87 -5.36 -38.70
CA LEU A 158 70.59 -4.66 -38.67
C LEU A 158 69.83 -4.83 -39.99
N ALA A 159 70.53 -4.69 -41.13
CA ALA A 159 69.94 -4.84 -42.46
C ALA A 159 69.37 -6.24 -42.67
N LYS A 160 70.10 -7.27 -42.20
CA LYS A 160 69.64 -8.66 -42.20
C LYS A 160 68.43 -8.86 -41.28
N ALA A 161 68.45 -8.27 -40.08
CA ALA A 161 67.38 -8.40 -39.09
C ALA A 161 66.05 -7.78 -39.54
N ILE A 162 66.10 -6.67 -40.28
CA ILE A 162 64.89 -5.99 -40.80
C ILE A 162 64.52 -6.38 -42.23
N GLY A 163 65.32 -7.24 -42.88
CA GLY A 163 65.08 -7.72 -44.24
C GLY A 163 65.21 -6.63 -45.32
N GLN A 164 66.09 -5.64 -45.12
CA GLN A 164 66.32 -4.54 -46.06
C GLN A 164 67.75 -4.59 -46.61
N SER A 165 67.99 -3.92 -47.74
CA SER A 165 69.37 -3.74 -48.21
C SER A 165 70.18 -2.88 -47.24
N ILE A 166 71.51 -3.07 -47.21
CA ILE A 166 72.42 -2.26 -46.37
C ILE A 166 72.26 -0.76 -46.67
N GLY A 167 72.15 -0.39 -47.94
CA GLY A 167 71.97 1.01 -48.36
C GLY A 167 70.65 1.62 -47.89
N GLN A 168 69.54 0.86 -47.95
CA GLN A 168 68.25 1.32 -47.42
C GLN A 168 68.26 1.40 -45.90
N THR A 169 68.83 0.40 -45.23
CA THR A 169 68.98 0.36 -43.76
C THR A 169 69.78 1.57 -43.27
N ARG A 170 70.89 1.89 -43.94
CA ARG A 170 71.69 3.08 -43.64
C ARG A 170 70.86 4.37 -43.79
N ARG A 171 70.12 4.53 -44.89
CA ARG A 171 69.23 5.70 -45.09
C ARG A 171 68.15 5.82 -44.02
N LEU A 172 67.59 4.69 -43.56
CA LEU A 172 66.58 4.67 -42.50
C LEU A 172 67.20 5.00 -41.14
N ALA A 173 68.36 4.42 -40.80
CA ALA A 173 69.11 4.74 -39.60
C ALA A 173 69.49 6.23 -39.55
N PHE A 174 69.96 6.81 -40.65
CA PHE A 174 70.29 8.25 -40.71
C PHE A 174 69.06 9.15 -40.54
N ARG A 175 67.89 8.73 -41.05
CA ARG A 175 66.64 9.42 -40.77
C ARG A 175 66.27 9.37 -39.30
N LEU A 176 66.35 8.19 -38.68
CA LEU A 176 66.12 8.05 -37.23
C LEU A 176 67.11 8.87 -36.40
N ALA A 177 68.37 8.96 -36.83
CA ALA A 177 69.39 9.76 -36.16
C ALA A 177 69.11 11.26 -36.28
N LYS A 178 68.58 11.71 -37.42
CA LYS A 178 68.14 13.09 -37.62
C LYS A 178 66.98 13.47 -36.68
N GLU A 179 66.07 12.53 -36.42
CA GLU A 179 64.97 12.69 -35.47
C GLU A 179 65.40 12.47 -33.99
N GLY A 180 66.70 12.23 -33.74
CA GLY A 180 67.24 12.03 -32.39
C GLY A 180 66.88 10.68 -31.74
N LEU A 181 66.34 9.74 -32.52
CA LEU A 181 65.87 8.44 -32.01
C LEU A 181 66.96 7.37 -31.92
N VAL A 182 68.08 7.55 -32.62
CA VAL A 182 69.24 6.65 -32.60
C VAL A 182 70.53 7.47 -32.79
N LEU A 183 71.68 6.91 -32.41
CA LEU A 183 72.99 7.48 -32.67
C LEU A 183 73.73 6.60 -33.69
N ILE A 184 74.46 7.23 -34.62
CA ILE A 184 75.26 6.50 -35.62
C ILE A 184 76.73 6.78 -35.37
N ASP A 185 77.50 5.71 -35.22
CA ASP A 185 78.93 5.74 -34.98
C ASP A 185 79.61 4.79 -35.99
N GLY A 186 80.04 5.37 -37.12
CA GLY A 186 80.57 4.62 -38.25
C GLY A 186 79.55 3.63 -38.87
N GLU A 187 79.86 2.34 -38.80
CA GLU A 187 79.01 1.24 -39.26
C GLU A 187 78.10 0.69 -38.15
N THR A 188 78.04 1.33 -36.98
CA THR A 188 77.21 0.90 -35.86
C THR A 188 76.11 1.92 -35.58
N VAL A 189 74.94 1.40 -35.19
CA VAL A 189 73.81 2.20 -34.73
C VAL A 189 73.57 1.87 -33.26
N LYS A 190 73.32 2.89 -32.45
CA LYS A 190 73.17 2.79 -30.99
C LYS A 190 71.85 3.43 -30.55
N PHE A 191 71.26 2.90 -29.50
CA PHE A 191 70.10 3.53 -28.86
C PHE A 191 70.58 4.75 -28.05
N PRO A 192 69.90 5.91 -28.12
CA PRO A 192 70.24 7.06 -27.29
C PRO A 192 69.90 6.69 -25.85
N VAL A 193 70.90 6.65 -24.98
CA VAL A 193 70.72 6.47 -23.53
C VAL A 193 70.40 7.82 -22.91
#